data_AF-A0A483A4K6-F1
#
_entry.id   AF-A0A483A4K6-F1
#
_cell.length_a   1.000
_cell.length_b   1.000
_cell.length_c   1.000
_cell.angle_alpha   90.00
_cell.angle_beta   90.00
_cell.angle_gamma   90.00
#
_symmetry.space_group_name_H-M   'P 1'
#
loop_
_entity.id
_entity.type
_entity.pdbx_description
1 polymer ?
#
loop_
_entity_poly.entity_id
_entity_poly.type
_entity_poly.pdbx_seq_one_letter_code
_entity_poly.pdbx_strand_id
1 'polypeptide(L)'
;MSLGDIHASEADIVQTFFDLIERYTPKLIAWNGGSFDLPVLHYRALLHKINAQRYWETGEDDQSFKWNNYLSRFHSRHTDLMDVLSGYNPRAFAPLTEIARILGLSGKIGMDGSQIWAKYLAGEIEAIRNYCETDVLNTYLVYLNYEIMSGYRSLHLTLDFESKLPLVD
;
A
#
# COMPACT_ATOMS: atom_id res chain seq x y z
N MET A 1 -5.98 10.31 -6.08
CA MET A 1 -6.79 10.66 -4.89
C MET A 1 -6.17 10.01 -3.66
N SER A 2 -5.51 10.81 -2.83
CA SER A 2 -4.90 10.40 -1.55
C SER A 2 -5.85 10.69 -0.36
N LEU A 3 -5.63 10.01 0.78
CA LEU A 3 -6.40 10.22 2.01
C LEU A 3 -6.16 11.63 2.56
N GLY A 4 -7.26 12.33 2.87
CA GLY A 4 -7.24 13.70 3.36
C GLY A 4 -6.84 14.75 2.32
N ASP A 5 -7.16 16.01 2.59
CA ASP A 5 -6.69 17.15 1.80
C ASP A 5 -5.34 17.69 2.32
N ILE A 6 -4.78 18.69 1.63
CA ILE A 6 -3.46 19.27 1.96
C ILE A 6 -3.41 20.03 3.29
N HIS A 7 -4.56 20.32 3.89
CA HIS A 7 -4.72 21.05 5.15
C HIS A 7 -5.16 20.15 6.30
N ALA A 8 -5.48 18.88 6.03
CA ALA A 8 -5.86 17.91 7.06
C ALA A 8 -4.72 17.73 8.06
N SER A 9 -5.06 17.68 9.35
CA SER A 9 -4.07 17.38 10.39
C SER A 9 -3.63 15.93 10.28
N GLU A 10 -2.44 15.62 10.81
CA GLU A 10 -1.98 14.24 10.84
C GLU A 10 -2.94 13.32 11.62
N ALA A 11 -3.50 13.80 12.73
CA ALA A 11 -4.46 13.04 13.53
C ALA A 11 -5.70 12.69 12.69
N ASP A 12 -6.22 13.63 11.91
CA ASP A 12 -7.39 13.40 11.05
C ASP A 12 -7.10 12.37 9.95
N ILE A 13 -5.92 12.47 9.32
CA ILE A 13 -5.51 11.55 8.25
C ILE A 13 -5.36 10.12 8.81
N VAL A 14 -4.67 9.97 9.94
CA VAL A 14 -4.46 8.65 10.57
C VAL A 14 -5.78 8.09 11.09
N GLN A 15 -6.65 8.91 11.68
CA GLN A 15 -7.99 8.49 12.14
C GLN A 15 -8.81 7.99 10.95
N THR A 16 -8.82 8.74 9.84
CA THR A 16 -9.52 8.36 8.61
C THR A 16 -9.05 7.00 8.09
N PHE A 17 -7.75 6.71 8.14
CA PHE A 17 -7.22 5.40 7.73
C PHE A 17 -7.83 4.26 8.56
N PHE A 18 -7.83 4.37 9.90
CA PHE A 18 -8.37 3.33 10.78
C PHE A 18 -9.90 3.24 10.72
N ASP A 19 -10.60 4.36 10.50
CA ASP A 19 -12.06 4.39 10.31
C ASP A 19 -12.48 3.65 9.05
N LEU A 20 -11.70 3.74 7.96
CA LEU A 20 -11.95 2.97 6.74
C LEU A 20 -11.79 1.47 6.99
N ILE A 21 -10.83 1.08 7.84
CA ILE A 21 -10.64 -0.32 8.23
C ILE A 21 -11.80 -0.81 9.08
N GLU A 22 -12.23 -0.02 10.06
CA GLU A 22 -13.40 -0.30 10.89
C GLU A 22 -14.64 -0.52 10.02
N ARG A 23 -14.90 0.41 9.08
CA ARG A 23 -16.11 0.43 8.26
C ARG A 23 -16.17 -0.66 7.20
N TYR A 24 -15.05 -0.93 6.52
CA TYR A 24 -15.04 -1.77 5.32
C TYR A 24 -14.28 -3.08 5.49
N THR A 25 -13.45 -3.19 6.53
CA THR A 25 -12.53 -4.31 6.74
C THR A 25 -11.82 -4.75 5.45
N PRO A 26 -11.16 -3.82 4.73
CA PRO A 26 -10.61 -4.08 3.40
C PRO A 26 -9.41 -5.03 3.46
N LYS A 27 -8.99 -5.55 2.30
CA LYS A 27 -7.64 -6.10 2.16
C LYS A 27 -6.66 -4.94 1.97
N LEU A 28 -5.61 -4.87 2.79
CA LEU A 28 -4.51 -3.94 2.60
C LEU A 28 -3.45 -4.58 1.71
N ILE A 29 -3.11 -3.91 0.62
CA ILE A 29 -2.05 -4.30 -0.30
C ILE A 29 -0.94 -3.27 -0.21
N ALA A 30 0.30 -3.71 -0.04
CA ALA A 30 1.45 -2.82 0.06
C ALA A 30 2.70 -3.41 -0.60
N TRP A 31 3.69 -2.56 -0.84
CA TRP A 31 5.07 -2.95 -1.15
C TRP A 31 5.96 -2.52 0.00
N ASN A 32 6.43 -3.46 0.83
CA ASN A 32 7.18 -3.19 2.07
C ASN A 32 6.37 -2.45 3.17
N GLY A 33 5.05 -2.55 3.14
CA GLY A 33 4.16 -1.92 4.13
C GLY A 33 4.30 -2.49 5.54
N GLY A 34 4.65 -3.77 5.66
CA GLY A 34 4.82 -4.43 6.95
C GLY A 34 6.06 -3.94 7.71
N SER A 35 7.11 -3.56 6.99
CA SER A 35 8.37 -3.10 7.60
C SER A 35 8.48 -1.58 7.72
N PHE A 36 7.56 -0.83 7.12
CA PHE A 36 7.60 0.63 7.10
C PHE A 36 6.25 1.30 7.38
N ASP A 37 5.31 1.26 6.44
CA ASP A 37 4.06 2.04 6.51
C ASP A 37 3.22 1.75 7.75
N LEU A 38 2.96 0.46 8.02
CA LEU A 38 2.12 0.06 9.15
C LEU A 38 2.79 0.36 10.50
N PRO A 39 4.08 0.03 10.75
CA PRO A 39 4.77 0.48 11.96
C PRO A 39 4.69 1.99 12.19
N VAL A 40 4.86 2.81 11.15
CA VAL A 40 4.71 4.27 11.26
C VAL A 40 3.29 4.60 11.70
N LEU A 41 2.26 4.08 11.02
CA LEU A 41 0.86 4.30 11.39
C LEU A 41 0.53 3.85 12.81
N HIS A 42 1.12 2.75 13.30
CA HIS A 42 0.95 2.31 14.69
C HIS A 42 1.43 3.36 15.67
N TYR A 43 2.65 3.86 15.49
CA TYR A 43 3.22 4.88 16.39
C TYR A 43 2.48 6.21 16.31
N ARG A 44 2.02 6.61 15.11
CA ARG A 44 1.25 7.85 14.95
C ARG A 44 -0.15 7.72 15.54
N ALA A 45 -0.82 6.59 15.39
CA ALA A 45 -2.09 6.31 16.05
C ALA A 45 -1.96 6.30 17.57
N LEU A 46 -0.88 5.69 18.08
CA LEU A 46 -0.59 5.67 19.52
C LEU A 46 -0.38 7.09 20.07
N LEU A 47 0.40 7.92 19.38
CA LEU A 47 0.62 9.32 19.76
C LEU A 47 -0.69 10.12 19.84
N HIS A 48 -1.57 9.92 18.86
CA HIS A 48 -2.84 10.65 18.74
C HIS A 48 -4.01 9.99 19.48
N LYS A 49 -3.78 8.87 20.19
CA LYS A 49 -4.79 8.10 20.94
C LYS A 49 -5.97 7.66 20.06
N ILE A 50 -5.67 7.27 18.83
CA ILE A 50 -6.65 6.82 17.84
C ILE A 50 -7.11 5.40 18.17
N ASN A 51 -8.43 5.17 18.16
CA ASN A 51 -9.00 3.83 18.28
C ASN A 51 -8.88 3.10 16.93
N ALA A 52 -8.38 1.87 16.98
CA ALA A 52 -8.15 1.02 15.82
C ALA A 52 -8.58 -0.44 16.11
N GLN A 53 -9.68 -0.66 16.85
CA GLN A 53 -10.09 -1.98 17.35
C GLN A 53 -10.16 -3.04 16.24
N ARG A 54 -10.86 -2.77 15.13
CA ARG A 54 -10.96 -3.72 14.01
C ARG A 54 -9.61 -4.06 13.36
N TYR A 55 -8.66 -3.13 13.39
CA TYR A 55 -7.31 -3.37 12.86
C TYR A 55 -6.51 -4.33 13.75
N TRP A 56 -6.63 -4.17 15.08
CA TRP A 56 -5.91 -4.98 16.07
C TRP A 56 -6.58 -6.31 16.40
N GLU A 57 -7.76 -6.57 15.85
CA GLU A 57 -8.45 -7.85 16.00
C GLU A 57 -7.61 -9.03 15.47
N THR A 58 -7.46 -10.07 16.30
CA THR A 58 -6.66 -11.27 16.01
C THR A 58 -7.45 -12.58 16.19
N GLY A 59 -8.77 -12.52 16.32
CA GLY A 59 -9.64 -13.66 16.60
C GLY A 59 -10.19 -13.72 18.02
N GLU A 60 -10.08 -12.66 18.82
CA GLU A 60 -10.59 -12.60 20.18
C GLU A 60 -12.11 -12.34 20.19
N ASP A 61 -12.55 -11.22 19.59
CA ASP A 61 -13.98 -10.89 19.49
C ASP A 61 -14.59 -11.43 18.17
N ASP A 62 -13.84 -11.39 17.06
CA ASP A 62 -14.25 -11.90 15.75
C ASP A 62 -13.34 -13.04 15.26
N GLN A 63 -13.81 -14.28 15.39
CA GLN A 63 -13.08 -15.50 14.96
C GLN A 63 -12.65 -15.50 13.48
N SER A 64 -13.27 -14.69 12.61
CA SER A 64 -12.85 -14.58 11.20
C SER A 64 -11.46 -13.97 11.02
N PHE A 65 -10.89 -13.35 12.06
CA PHE A 65 -9.55 -12.78 12.07
C PHE A 65 -8.47 -13.73 12.58
N LYS A 66 -8.86 -14.85 13.20
CA LYS A 66 -7.92 -15.80 13.81
C LYS A 66 -6.83 -16.27 12.84
N TRP A 67 -7.22 -16.56 11.59
CA TRP A 67 -6.33 -17.05 10.54
C TRP A 67 -6.20 -16.07 9.37
N ASN A 68 -6.72 -14.85 9.51
CA ASN A 68 -6.66 -13.82 8.50
C ASN A 68 -6.87 -12.42 9.12
N ASN A 69 -5.84 -11.89 9.79
CA ASN A 69 -5.82 -10.55 10.40
C ASN A 69 -4.76 -9.65 9.74
N TYR A 70 -4.70 -8.38 10.13
CA TYR A 70 -3.77 -7.40 9.54
C TYR A 70 -2.33 -7.49 10.09
N LEU A 71 -2.12 -8.14 11.24
CA LEU A 71 -0.85 -8.10 11.97
C LEU A 71 0.08 -9.27 11.62
N SER A 72 -0.51 -10.44 11.37
CA SER A 72 0.24 -11.64 11.05
C SER A 72 0.80 -11.55 9.63
N ARG A 73 2.12 -11.57 9.53
CA ARG A 73 2.89 -11.42 8.29
C ARG A 73 2.47 -12.37 7.16
N PHE A 74 2.01 -13.57 7.49
CA PHE A 74 1.64 -14.61 6.53
C PHE A 74 0.15 -14.66 6.19
N HIS A 75 -0.65 -13.76 6.78
CA HIS A 75 -2.08 -13.67 6.48
C HIS A 75 -2.33 -12.77 5.27
N SER A 76 -3.48 -12.96 4.61
CA SER A 76 -3.78 -12.26 3.35
C SER A 76 -4.47 -10.91 3.55
N ARG A 77 -5.02 -10.64 4.74
CA ARG A 77 -5.77 -9.40 5.02
C ARG A 77 -4.87 -8.17 4.92
N HIS A 78 -3.60 -8.30 5.30
CA HIS A 78 -2.53 -7.43 4.86
C HIS A 78 -1.55 -8.23 3.99
N THR A 79 -1.58 -8.00 2.68
CA THR A 79 -0.66 -8.62 1.73
C THR A 79 0.47 -7.65 1.41
N ASP A 80 1.65 -7.89 1.96
CA ASP A 80 2.88 -7.22 1.54
C ASP A 80 3.50 -7.97 0.35
N LEU A 81 3.40 -7.38 -0.84
CA LEU A 81 3.84 -7.99 -2.09
C LEU A 81 5.34 -8.24 -2.13
N MET A 82 6.15 -7.39 -1.48
CA MET A 82 7.60 -7.57 -1.46
C MET A 82 7.96 -8.84 -0.68
N ASP A 83 7.30 -9.05 0.46
CA ASP A 83 7.43 -10.29 1.24
C ASP A 83 6.96 -11.51 0.47
N VAL A 84 5.76 -11.45 -0.11
CA VAL A 84 5.17 -12.59 -0.84
C VAL A 84 6.03 -12.99 -2.03
N LEU A 85 6.42 -12.03 -2.88
CA LEU A 85 7.16 -12.31 -4.12
C LEU A 85 8.62 -12.68 -3.87
N SER A 86 9.23 -12.19 -2.79
CA SER A 86 10.59 -12.61 -2.39
C SER A 86 10.63 -13.96 -1.67
N GLY A 87 9.47 -14.60 -1.44
CA GLY A 87 9.38 -15.81 -0.65
C GLY A 87 9.82 -15.59 0.80
N TYR A 88 9.56 -14.39 1.34
CA TYR A 88 9.93 -13.95 2.68
C TYR A 88 11.44 -13.96 2.96
N ASN A 89 12.28 -13.98 1.91
CA ASN A 89 13.73 -13.90 2.03
C ASN A 89 14.20 -12.46 1.82
N PRO A 90 14.71 -11.77 2.86
CA PRO A 90 15.14 -10.38 2.75
C PRO A 90 16.25 -10.14 1.71
N ARG A 91 17.04 -11.17 1.39
CA ARG A 91 18.08 -11.09 0.36
C ARG A 91 17.51 -11.06 -1.06
N ALA A 92 16.25 -11.41 -1.23
CA ALA A 92 15.51 -11.40 -2.49
C ALA A 92 14.55 -10.20 -2.60
N PHE A 93 14.60 -9.25 -1.66
CA PHE A 93 13.84 -8.02 -1.78
C PHE A 93 14.31 -7.19 -2.98
N ALA A 94 13.34 -6.65 -3.71
CA ALA A 94 13.57 -5.81 -4.87
C ALA A 94 12.82 -4.47 -4.70
N PRO A 95 13.34 -3.37 -5.28
CA PRO A 95 12.60 -2.11 -5.33
C PRO A 95 11.34 -2.24 -6.20
N LEU A 96 10.23 -1.62 -5.78
CA LEU A 96 8.98 -1.58 -6.54
C LEU A 96 9.20 -1.12 -7.98
N THR A 97 10.03 -0.09 -8.19
CA THR A 97 10.34 0.46 -9.50
C THR A 97 10.89 -0.59 -10.47
N GLU A 98 11.79 -1.45 -10.00
CA GLU A 98 12.44 -2.44 -10.85
C GLU A 98 11.44 -3.55 -11.23
N ILE A 99 10.60 -3.97 -10.29
CA ILE A 99 9.55 -4.95 -10.56
C ILE A 99 8.48 -4.38 -11.50
N ALA A 100 8.07 -3.12 -11.29
CA ALA A 100 7.14 -2.44 -12.19
C ALA A 100 7.67 -2.35 -13.63
N ARG A 101 8.96 -2.01 -13.80
CA ARG A 101 9.62 -1.97 -15.11
C ARG A 101 9.69 -3.34 -15.79
N ILE A 102 9.97 -4.40 -15.04
CA ILE A 102 9.98 -5.78 -15.58
C ILE A 102 8.60 -6.16 -16.11
N LEU A 103 7.53 -5.67 -15.48
CA LEU A 103 6.14 -5.87 -15.91
C LEU A 103 5.71 -4.93 -17.04
N GLY A 104 6.61 -4.10 -17.58
CA GLY A 104 6.28 -3.13 -18.64
C GLY A 104 5.47 -1.93 -18.16
N LEU A 105 5.42 -1.68 -16.85
CA LEU A 105 4.76 -0.51 -16.27
C LEU A 105 5.71 0.69 -16.27
N SER A 106 5.14 1.89 -16.18
CA SER A 106 5.91 3.15 -16.20
C SER A 106 6.95 3.25 -15.08
N GLY A 107 6.74 2.55 -13.95
CA GLY A 107 7.61 2.65 -12.79
C GLY A 107 7.55 4.05 -12.17
N LYS A 108 8.69 4.57 -11.70
CA LYS A 108 8.80 5.93 -11.17
C LYS A 108 9.12 6.92 -12.29
N ILE A 109 8.26 7.92 -12.47
CA ILE A 109 8.49 9.05 -13.39
C ILE A 109 8.98 10.24 -12.58
N GLY A 110 10.24 10.66 -12.77
CA GLY A 110 10.73 11.99 -12.41
C GLY A 110 11.03 12.31 -10.93
N MET A 111 10.79 11.40 -9.98
CA MET A 111 11.07 11.64 -8.55
C MET A 111 11.54 10.38 -7.80
N ASP A 112 12.52 10.56 -6.92
CA ASP A 112 13.01 9.53 -5.98
C ASP A 112 12.65 9.88 -4.52
N GLY A 113 12.53 8.85 -3.67
CA GLY A 113 12.19 9.02 -2.26
C GLY A 113 13.16 9.91 -1.48
N SER A 114 14.44 9.95 -1.89
CA SER A 114 15.44 10.86 -1.30
C SER A 114 15.11 12.34 -1.46
N GLN A 115 14.26 12.70 -2.42
CA GLN A 115 13.89 14.10 -2.72
C GLN A 115 12.67 14.57 -1.91
N ILE A 116 11.97 13.68 -1.21
CA ILE A 116 10.72 14.00 -0.48
C ILE A 116 10.96 15.12 0.53
N TRP A 117 12.03 15.03 1.33
CA TRP A 117 12.30 16.01 2.38
C TRP A 117 12.59 17.41 1.81
N ALA A 118 13.42 17.49 0.77
CA ALA A 118 13.72 18.75 0.11
C ALA A 118 12.47 19.40 -0.51
N LYS A 119 11.63 18.59 -1.17
CA LYS A 119 10.35 19.05 -1.75
C LYS A 119 9.38 19.51 -0.68
N TYR A 120 9.33 18.83 0.46
CA TYR A 120 8.48 19.23 1.59
C TYR A 120 8.89 20.61 2.11
N LEU A 121 10.19 20.83 2.34
CA LEU A 121 10.71 22.13 2.75
C LEU A 121 10.47 23.24 1.70
N ALA A 122 10.43 22.88 0.42
CA ALA A 122 10.09 23.79 -0.67
C ALA A 122 8.58 24.04 -0.83
N GLY A 123 7.72 23.41 -0.02
CA GLY A 123 6.27 23.52 -0.11
C GLY A 123 5.65 22.77 -1.30
N GLU A 124 6.40 21.89 -1.97
CA GLU A 124 5.96 21.13 -3.14
C GLU A 124 5.12 19.89 -2.75
N ILE A 125 4.08 20.09 -1.93
CA ILE A 125 3.24 19.02 -1.40
C ILE A 125 2.52 18.24 -2.50
N GLU A 126 2.05 18.94 -3.54
CA GLU A 126 1.37 18.31 -4.67
C GLU A 126 2.28 17.32 -5.41
N ALA A 127 3.55 17.67 -5.61
CA ALA A 127 4.52 16.78 -6.24
C ALA A 127 4.76 15.51 -5.40
N ILE A 128 4.84 15.65 -4.07
CA ILE A 128 4.96 14.50 -3.15
C ILE A 128 3.71 13.61 -3.24
N ARG A 129 2.51 14.21 -3.30
CA ARG A 129 1.25 13.46 -3.42
C ARG A 129 1.19 12.69 -4.74
N ASN A 130 1.52 13.32 -5.86
CA ASN A 130 1.55 12.66 -7.17
C ASN A 130 2.56 11.50 -7.21
N TYR A 131 3.72 11.68 -6.55
CA TYR A 131 4.70 10.62 -6.38
C TYR A 131 4.12 9.42 -5.60
N CYS A 132 3.51 9.67 -4.44
CA CYS A 132 2.89 8.60 -3.65
C CYS A 132 1.75 7.90 -4.41
N GLU A 133 0.93 8.65 -5.15
CA GLU A 133 -0.13 8.07 -5.98
C GLU A 133 0.41 7.15 -7.08
N THR A 134 1.55 7.50 -7.67
CA THR A 134 2.23 6.65 -8.67
C THR A 134 2.74 5.34 -8.05
N ASP A 135 3.33 5.38 -6.86
CA ASP A 135 3.77 4.19 -6.14
C ASP A 135 2.58 3.29 -5.76
N VAL A 136 1.45 3.86 -5.35
CA VAL A 136 0.21 3.11 -5.08
C VAL A 136 -0.34 2.44 -6.34
N LEU A 137 -0.38 3.15 -7.47
CA LEU A 137 -0.83 2.59 -8.74
C LEU A 137 0.07 1.44 -9.21
N ASN A 138 1.39 1.62 -9.15
CA ASN A 138 2.34 0.55 -9.47
C ASN A 138 2.16 -0.67 -8.55
N THR A 139 2.01 -0.44 -7.24
CA THR A 139 1.75 -1.52 -6.27
C THR A 139 0.49 -2.29 -6.62
N TYR A 140 -0.58 -1.59 -7.00
CA TYR A 140 -1.85 -2.22 -7.40
C TYR A 140 -1.73 -3.01 -8.72
N LEU A 141 -1.02 -2.49 -9.72
CA LEU A 141 -0.80 -3.20 -10.98
C LEU A 141 0.08 -4.44 -10.81
N VAL A 142 1.09 -4.37 -9.95
CA VAL A 142 1.87 -5.56 -9.55
C VAL A 142 0.97 -6.57 -8.83
N TYR A 143 0.08 -6.11 -7.94
CA TYR A 143 -0.91 -6.98 -7.29
C TYR A 143 -1.81 -7.71 -8.28
N LEU A 144 -2.32 -7.03 -9.31
CA LEU A 144 -3.15 -7.66 -10.33
C LEU A 144 -2.39 -8.75 -11.10
N ASN A 145 -1.13 -8.48 -11.46
CA ASN A 145 -0.26 -9.47 -12.10
C ASN A 145 0.02 -10.67 -11.18
N TYR A 146 0.21 -10.42 -9.88
CA TYR A 146 0.30 -11.47 -8.87
C TYR A 146 -1.00 -12.31 -8.79
N GLU A 147 -2.18 -11.68 -8.76
CA GLU A 147 -3.46 -12.41 -8.73
C GLU A 147 -3.64 -13.30 -9.97
N ILE A 148 -3.19 -12.85 -11.14
CA ILE A 148 -3.19 -13.66 -12.37
C ILE A 148 -2.23 -14.84 -12.24
N MET A 149 -0.98 -14.57 -11.86
CA MET A 149 0.05 -15.60 -11.69
C MET A 149 -0.37 -16.68 -10.69
N SER A 150 -1.04 -16.29 -9.61
CA SER A 150 -1.54 -17.20 -8.57
C SER A 150 -2.88 -17.85 -8.88
N GLY A 151 -3.50 -17.52 -10.02
CA GLY A 151 -4.78 -18.11 -10.45
C GLY A 151 -6.02 -17.57 -9.72
N TYR A 152 -5.89 -16.49 -8.95
CA TYR A 152 -7.03 -15.81 -8.31
C TYR A 152 -7.84 -14.97 -9.30
N ARG A 153 -7.22 -14.55 -10.41
CA ARG A 153 -7.84 -13.73 -11.46
C ARG A 153 -7.52 -14.30 -12.85
N SER A 154 -8.49 -14.24 -13.76
CA SER A 154 -8.30 -14.60 -15.17
C SER A 154 -7.64 -13.46 -15.95
N LEU A 155 -6.65 -13.79 -16.78
CA LEU A 155 -5.84 -12.83 -17.57
C LEU A 155 -6.68 -11.88 -18.45
N HIS A 156 -7.79 -12.35 -19.01
CA HIS A 156 -8.64 -11.57 -19.92
C HIS A 156 -9.19 -10.27 -19.27
N LEU A 157 -9.38 -10.26 -17.95
CA LEU A 157 -9.96 -9.11 -17.23
C LEU A 157 -8.95 -7.97 -16.98
N THR A 158 -7.64 -8.23 -17.09
CA THR A 158 -6.60 -7.24 -16.76
C THR A 158 -6.17 -6.42 -17.98
N LEU A 159 -6.14 -7.03 -19.17
CA LEU A 159 -5.83 -6.34 -20.44
C LEU A 159 -6.81 -5.19 -20.74
N ASP A 160 -8.07 -5.33 -20.34
CA ASP A 160 -9.11 -4.29 -20.46
C ASP A 160 -8.89 -3.09 -19.52
N PHE A 161 -8.11 -3.27 -18.44
CA PHE A 161 -7.78 -2.20 -17.49
C PHE A 161 -6.46 -1.53 -17.86
N GLU A 162 -5.42 -2.31 -18.20
CA GLU A 162 -4.13 -1.79 -18.66
C GLU A 162 -4.25 -0.99 -19.95
N SER A 163 -5.10 -1.41 -20.89
CA SER A 163 -5.39 -0.66 -22.12
C SER A 163 -6.12 0.68 -21.91
N LYS A 164 -6.69 0.91 -20.71
CA LYS A 164 -7.38 2.15 -20.34
C LYS A 164 -6.51 3.08 -19.48
N LEU A 165 -5.37 2.60 -19.00
CA LEU A 165 -4.42 3.46 -18.33
C LEU A 165 -3.69 4.29 -19.40
N PRO A 166 -3.50 5.59 -19.18
CA PRO A 166 -2.71 6.40 -20.09
C PRO A 166 -1.32 5.77 -20.16
N LEU A 167 -0.99 5.19 -21.32
CA LEU A 167 0.37 4.84 -21.67
C LEU A 167 1.13 6.16 -21.65
N VAL A 168 2.03 6.31 -20.68
CA VAL A 168 2.95 7.44 -20.65
C VAL A 168 4.14 7.01 -21.50
N ASP A 169 4.15 7.48 -22.75
CA ASP A 169 5.29 7.40 -23.67
C ASP A 169 6.56 8.04 -23.07
#